data_AF-A0A067FA59-F1
#
_entry.id   AF-A0A067FA59-F1
#
_cell.length_a   1.000
_cell.length_b   1.000
_cell.length_c   1.000
_cell.angle_alpha   90.00
_cell.angle_beta   90.00
_cell.angle_gamma   90.00
#
_symmetry.space_group_name_H-M   'P 1'
#
loop_
_entity.id
_entity.type
_entity.pdbx_description
1 polymer ?
#
loop_
_entity_poly.entity_id
_entity_poly.type
_entity_poly.pdbx_seq_one_letter_code
_entity_poly.pdbx_strand_id
1 'polypeptide(L)'
;MIFSAPKFQWVQVLERLHILAKGSDDKLSEIIELLLLGCIASRWSCLIEHFTSISYNPLSISQQYQKLWERGLQNFYTKEEMMSSKESCILEYLAGILSGRLHQLWKLSPALVAVAIPSWSMLYRLYFNEIEAQFKGESLTRCCSCFRDGKEHKSCKIAERVWCLYIFHICGSHIMFGGTNA
;
A
#
# COMPACT_ATOMS: atom_id res chain seq x y z
N MET A 1 -10.08 10.90 12.38
CA MET A 1 -9.61 10.90 10.97
C MET A 1 -10.81 11.00 10.04
N ILE A 2 -10.64 11.44 8.78
CA ILE A 2 -11.75 11.57 7.81
C ILE A 2 -12.55 10.27 7.64
N PHE A 3 -11.88 9.12 7.61
CA PHE A 3 -12.50 7.79 7.51
C PHE A 3 -13.14 7.28 8.81
N SER A 4 -13.08 8.06 9.89
CA SER A 4 -13.87 7.81 11.10
C SER A 4 -15.36 8.12 10.87
N ALA A 5 -15.67 8.99 9.89
CA ALA A 5 -17.03 9.35 9.51
C ALA A 5 -17.73 8.25 8.68
N PRO A 6 -19.07 8.24 8.60
CA PRO A 6 -19.83 7.36 7.70
C PRO A 6 -19.42 7.50 6.23
N LYS A 7 -19.53 6.39 5.46
CA LYS A 7 -19.15 6.30 4.03
C LYS A 7 -19.61 7.51 3.21
N PHE A 8 -20.90 7.84 3.30
CA PHE A 8 -21.49 8.92 2.50
C PHE A 8 -20.79 10.28 2.73
N GLN A 9 -20.34 10.57 3.97
CA GLN A 9 -19.77 11.87 4.32
C GLN A 9 -18.38 12.04 3.72
N TRP A 10 -17.49 11.06 3.92
CA TRP A 10 -16.14 11.17 3.36
C TRP A 10 -16.15 11.01 1.84
N VAL A 11 -17.04 10.19 1.27
CA VAL A 11 -17.23 10.10 -0.19
C VAL A 11 -17.62 11.47 -0.75
N GLN A 12 -18.58 12.16 -0.14
CA GLN A 12 -19.01 13.49 -0.61
C GLN A 12 -17.86 14.52 -0.57
N VAL A 13 -16.99 14.46 0.45
CA VAL A 13 -15.81 15.32 0.52
C VAL A 13 -14.83 14.99 -0.60
N LEU A 14 -14.53 13.70 -0.82
CA LEU A 14 -13.61 13.27 -1.87
C LEU A 14 -14.15 13.55 -3.27
N GLU A 15 -15.45 13.42 -3.51
CA GLU A 15 -16.08 13.77 -4.78
C GLU A 15 -15.96 15.26 -5.08
N ARG A 16 -16.15 16.13 -4.07
CA ARG A 16 -15.93 17.57 -4.23
C ARG A 16 -14.48 17.88 -4.54
N LEU A 17 -13.54 17.21 -3.86
CA LEU A 17 -12.10 17.32 -4.18
C LEU A 17 -11.80 16.82 -5.59
N HIS A 18 -12.44 15.74 -6.03
CA HIS A 18 -12.27 15.17 -7.36
C HIS A 18 -12.81 16.10 -8.46
N ILE A 19 -13.95 16.75 -8.23
CA ILE A 19 -14.51 17.77 -9.15
C ILE A 19 -13.56 18.96 -9.25
N LEU A 20 -13.02 19.43 -8.11
CA LEU A 20 -12.02 20.50 -8.07
C LEU A 20 -10.66 20.08 -8.70
N ALA A 21 -10.40 18.78 -8.76
CA ALA A 21 -9.23 18.18 -9.37
C ALA A 21 -9.39 17.92 -10.88
N LYS A 22 -10.59 18.12 -11.45
CA LYS A 22 -10.87 17.78 -12.86
C LYS A 22 -9.92 18.53 -13.79
N GLY A 23 -9.04 17.78 -14.47
CA GLY A 23 -8.01 18.30 -15.37
C GLY A 23 -6.58 18.29 -14.80
N SER A 24 -6.37 17.87 -13.55
CA SER A 24 -5.04 17.73 -12.94
C SER A 24 -4.82 16.30 -12.44
N ASP A 25 -3.90 15.62 -13.11
CA ASP A 25 -3.47 14.27 -12.83
C ASP A 25 -2.74 14.13 -11.48
N ASP A 26 -2.13 15.23 -11.02
CA ASP A 26 -1.41 15.29 -9.73
C ASP A 26 -2.39 15.33 -8.56
N LYS A 27 -3.46 16.14 -8.66
CA LYS A 27 -4.51 16.20 -7.64
C LYS A 27 -5.28 14.88 -7.50
N LEU A 28 -5.42 14.10 -8.57
CA LEU A 28 -5.98 12.76 -8.50
C LEU A 28 -5.06 11.80 -7.71
N SER A 29 -3.74 11.94 -7.89
CA SER A 29 -2.75 11.14 -7.17
C SER A 29 -2.81 11.42 -5.66
N GLU A 30 -2.98 12.68 -5.26
CA GLU A 30 -3.17 13.06 -3.84
C GLU A 30 -4.43 12.41 -3.22
N ILE A 31 -5.54 12.37 -3.95
CA ILE A 31 -6.77 11.70 -3.49
C ILE A 31 -6.53 10.19 -3.32
N ILE A 32 -5.84 9.57 -4.28
CA ILE A 32 -5.50 8.14 -4.21
C ILE A 32 -4.57 7.88 -3.02
N GLU A 33 -3.56 8.73 -2.80
CA GLU A 33 -2.66 8.63 -1.66
C GLU A 33 -3.41 8.71 -0.33
N LEU A 34 -4.33 9.67 -0.19
CA LEU A 34 -5.20 9.80 0.99
C LEU A 34 -6.05 8.54 1.22
N LEU A 35 -6.58 7.92 0.16
CA LEU A 35 -7.33 6.67 0.25
C LEU A 35 -6.44 5.51 0.71
N LEU A 36 -5.24 5.36 0.14
CA LEU A 36 -4.29 4.31 0.53
C LEU A 36 -3.84 4.47 1.98
N LEU A 37 -3.57 5.71 2.42
CA LEU A 37 -3.30 6.01 3.83
C LEU A 37 -4.49 5.64 4.72
N GLY A 38 -5.71 5.89 4.25
CA GLY A 38 -6.94 5.45 4.92
C GLY A 38 -7.03 3.95 5.15
N CYS A 39 -6.63 3.14 4.15
CA CYS A 39 -6.61 1.68 4.24
C CYS A 39 -5.66 1.14 5.31
N ILE A 40 -4.60 1.88 5.65
CA ILE A 40 -3.59 1.44 6.61
C ILE A 40 -3.62 2.22 7.92
N ALA A 41 -4.43 3.26 8.01
CA ALA A 41 -4.46 4.17 9.15
C ALA A 41 -4.69 3.43 10.47
N SER A 42 -5.60 2.45 10.49
CA SER A 42 -5.89 1.65 11.69
C SER A 42 -4.69 0.83 12.18
N ARG A 43 -3.81 0.45 11.25
CA ARG A 43 -2.61 -0.35 11.51
C ARG A 43 -1.50 0.55 12.07
N TRP A 44 -1.37 1.76 11.53
CA TRP A 44 -0.46 2.79 12.04
C TRP A 44 -0.89 3.37 13.38
N SER A 45 -2.19 3.55 13.63
CA SER A 45 -2.68 4.05 14.92
C SER A 45 -2.21 3.16 16.07
N CYS A 46 -2.27 1.83 15.91
CA CYS A 46 -1.79 0.89 16.93
C CYS A 46 -0.27 1.02 17.18
N LEU A 47 0.52 1.24 16.12
CA LEU A 47 1.96 1.48 16.26
C LEU A 47 2.25 2.80 16.98
N ILE A 48 1.55 3.88 16.61
CA ILE A 48 1.71 5.19 17.24
C ILE A 48 1.32 5.13 18.71
N GLU A 49 0.17 4.52 19.04
CA GLU A 49 -0.27 4.29 20.42
C GLU A 49 0.79 3.53 21.23
N HIS A 50 1.42 2.53 20.62
CA HIS A 50 2.51 1.81 21.25
C HIS A 50 3.72 2.71 21.53
N PHE A 51 4.17 3.52 20.55
CA PHE A 51 5.25 4.48 20.77
C PHE A 51 4.94 5.47 21.88
N THR A 52 3.70 5.96 21.94
CA THR A 52 3.28 6.91 22.98
C THR A 52 3.12 6.27 24.36
N SER A 53 2.99 4.93 24.44
CA SER A 53 2.84 4.21 25.71
C SER A 53 4.15 3.64 26.25
N ILE A 54 5.20 3.51 25.42
CA ILE A 54 6.53 3.12 25.89
C ILE A 54 7.15 4.30 26.64
N SER A 55 7.36 4.17 27.95
CA SER A 55 8.21 5.07 28.73
C SER A 55 9.68 4.91 28.31
N TYR A 56 10.48 5.95 28.50
CA TYR A 56 11.87 6.06 28.05
C TYR A 56 12.65 4.74 28.21
N ASN A 57 12.86 4.04 27.10
CA ASN A 57 13.46 2.71 27.07
C ASN A 57 14.94 2.86 26.67
N PRO A 58 15.91 2.34 27.44
CA PRO A 58 17.34 2.48 27.15
C PRO A 58 17.81 1.68 25.92
N LEU A 59 16.92 0.94 25.23
CA LEU A 59 17.25 0.23 24.00
C LEU A 59 17.72 1.19 22.91
N SER A 60 18.73 0.76 22.15
CA SER A 60 19.16 1.46 20.94
C SER A 60 18.00 1.55 19.92
N ILE A 61 18.01 2.59 19.10
CA ILE A 61 16.98 2.81 18.06
C ILE A 61 16.81 1.58 17.16
N SER A 62 17.90 0.87 16.84
CA SER A 62 17.88 -0.35 16.02
C SER A 62 17.14 -1.51 16.68
N GLN A 63 17.35 -1.73 17.99
CA GLN A 63 16.66 -2.78 18.74
C GLN A 63 15.18 -2.48 18.93
N GLN A 64 14.84 -1.20 19.11
CA GLN A 64 13.44 -0.78 19.13
C GLN A 64 12.82 -1.02 17.75
N TYR A 65 13.48 -0.60 16.67
CA TYR A 65 13.01 -0.79 15.31
C TYR A 65 12.79 -2.26 14.96
N GLN A 66 13.69 -3.17 15.35
CA GLN A 66 13.54 -4.59 15.07
C GLN A 66 12.31 -5.19 15.77
N LYS A 67 12.13 -4.91 17.08
CA LYS A 67 10.94 -5.35 17.82
C LYS A 67 9.65 -4.76 17.24
N LEU A 68 9.72 -3.52 16.76
CA LEU A 68 8.60 -2.83 16.12
C LEU A 68 8.31 -3.38 14.73
N TRP A 69 9.32 -3.78 13.98
CA TRP A 69 9.17 -4.44 12.69
C TRP A 69 8.46 -5.77 12.87
N GLU A 70 8.91 -6.60 13.82
CA GLU A 70 8.28 -7.89 14.14
C GLU A 70 6.83 -7.71 14.61
N ARG A 71 6.57 -6.78 15.54
CA ARG A 71 5.23 -6.52 16.09
C ARG A 71 4.31 -5.79 15.10
N GLY A 72 4.87 -4.85 14.36
CA GLY A 72 4.19 -4.12 13.31
C GLY A 72 3.73 -5.07 12.24
N LEU A 73 4.62 -5.90 11.70
CA LEU A 73 4.26 -6.95 10.76
C LEU A 73 3.16 -7.85 11.34
N GLN A 74 3.31 -8.37 12.56
CA GLN A 74 2.27 -9.20 13.17
C GLN A 74 0.90 -8.51 13.19
N ASN A 75 0.82 -7.23 13.53
CA ASN A 75 -0.41 -6.45 13.49
C ASN A 75 -0.92 -6.18 12.06
N PHE A 76 -0.01 -6.00 11.09
CA PHE A 76 -0.36 -5.83 9.68
C PHE A 76 -1.01 -7.11 9.11
N TYR A 77 -0.53 -8.30 9.48
CA TYR A 77 -1.04 -9.59 8.96
C TYR A 77 -2.23 -10.15 9.74
N THR A 78 -2.26 -10.03 11.08
CA THR A 78 -3.44 -10.49 11.86
C THR A 78 -4.70 -9.71 11.51
N LYS A 79 -4.56 -8.45 11.10
CA LYS A 79 -5.66 -7.64 10.55
C LYS A 79 -5.85 -7.76 9.03
N GLU A 80 -4.93 -8.36 8.28
CA GLU A 80 -5.19 -8.65 6.86
C GLU A 80 -6.32 -9.68 6.71
N GLU A 81 -6.42 -10.61 7.67
CA GLU A 81 -7.51 -11.60 7.78
C GLU A 81 -8.82 -11.01 8.29
N MET A 82 -8.76 -9.89 9.02
CA MET A 82 -9.92 -9.23 9.63
C MET A 82 -9.97 -7.75 9.21
N MET A 83 -10.04 -7.52 7.90
CA MET A 83 -10.23 -6.18 7.35
C MET A 83 -11.51 -5.57 7.91
N SER A 84 -11.41 -4.34 8.43
CA SER A 84 -12.60 -3.64 8.91
C SER A 84 -13.54 -3.30 7.75
N SER A 85 -14.85 -3.25 8.03
CA SER A 85 -15.84 -2.80 7.03
C SER A 85 -15.51 -1.42 6.43
N LYS A 86 -14.78 -0.58 7.17
CA LYS A 86 -14.30 0.74 6.72
C LYS A 86 -13.21 0.63 5.66
N GLU A 87 -12.18 -0.18 5.89
CA GLU A 87 -11.09 -0.41 4.95
C GLU A 87 -11.63 -1.03 3.64
N SER A 88 -12.58 -1.97 3.74
CA SER A 88 -13.28 -2.52 2.57
C SER A 88 -14.00 -1.43 1.76
N CYS A 89 -14.74 -0.53 2.43
CA CYS A 89 -15.41 0.57 1.75
C CYS A 89 -14.45 1.52 1.03
N ILE A 90 -13.26 1.76 1.60
CA ILE A 90 -12.22 2.60 0.99
C ILE A 90 -11.66 1.91 -0.25
N LEU A 91 -11.36 0.61 -0.17
CA LEU A 91 -10.86 -0.18 -1.30
C LEU A 91 -11.87 -0.26 -2.45
N GLU A 92 -13.15 -0.45 -2.15
CA GLU A 92 -14.22 -0.43 -3.17
C GLU A 92 -14.26 0.90 -3.91
N TYR A 93 -14.22 2.01 -3.17
CA TYR A 93 -14.21 3.35 -3.76
C TYR A 93 -12.95 3.58 -4.60
N LEU A 94 -11.80 3.16 -4.07
CA LEU A 94 -10.52 3.25 -4.76
C LEU A 94 -10.51 2.46 -6.07
N ALA A 95 -11.06 1.24 -6.08
CA ALA A 95 -11.20 0.42 -7.28
C ALA A 95 -12.05 1.12 -8.35
N GLY A 96 -13.13 1.80 -7.94
CA GLY A 96 -13.94 2.62 -8.83
C GLY A 96 -13.15 3.76 -9.48
N ILE A 97 -12.35 4.50 -8.71
CA ILE A 97 -11.54 5.61 -9.22
C ILE A 97 -10.44 5.11 -10.17
N LEU A 98 -9.78 4.01 -9.82
CA LEU A 98 -8.67 3.43 -10.56
C LEU A 98 -9.09 2.60 -11.78
N SER A 99 -10.39 2.36 -11.99
CA SER A 99 -10.88 1.68 -13.18
C SER A 99 -10.39 2.38 -14.45
N GLY A 100 -9.55 1.69 -15.23
CA GLY A 100 -8.88 2.23 -16.43
C GLY A 100 -7.73 3.21 -16.17
N ARG A 101 -7.34 3.45 -14.91
CA ARG A 101 -6.34 4.47 -14.50
C ARG A 101 -5.30 3.93 -13.51
N LEU A 102 -4.97 2.65 -13.58
CA LEU A 102 -3.97 2.02 -12.70
C LEU A 102 -2.58 2.66 -12.78
N HIS A 103 -2.24 3.31 -13.90
CA HIS A 103 -1.01 4.09 -14.05
C HIS A 103 -0.85 5.19 -12.97
N GLN A 104 -1.94 5.65 -12.34
CA GLN A 104 -1.86 6.62 -11.23
C GLN A 104 -1.13 6.03 -10.01
N LEU A 105 -1.23 4.71 -9.76
CA LEU A 105 -0.46 4.04 -8.70
C LEU A 105 1.06 4.10 -8.93
N TRP A 106 1.50 4.34 -10.17
CA TRP A 106 2.93 4.44 -10.50
C TRP A 106 3.56 5.76 -10.07
N LYS A 107 2.74 6.78 -9.83
CA LYS A 107 3.17 8.08 -9.29
C LYS A 107 3.36 8.04 -7.78
N LEU A 108 2.81 7.02 -7.11
CA LEU A 108 2.82 6.87 -5.67
C LEU A 108 3.97 5.97 -5.20
N SER A 109 4.30 6.11 -3.92
CA SER A 109 5.29 5.27 -3.23
C SER A 109 4.97 3.77 -3.40
N PRO A 110 5.89 2.96 -3.95
CA PRO A 110 5.75 1.51 -4.04
C PRO A 110 5.39 0.84 -2.72
N ALA A 111 6.03 1.28 -1.63
CA ALA A 111 5.78 0.75 -0.30
C ALA A 111 4.34 1.03 0.15
N LEU A 112 3.84 2.26 -0.07
CA LEU A 112 2.48 2.64 0.30
C LEU A 112 1.43 1.80 -0.45
N VAL A 113 1.62 1.62 -1.76
CA VAL A 113 0.70 0.82 -2.58
C VAL A 113 0.69 -0.64 -2.13
N ALA A 114 1.87 -1.23 -1.90
CA ALA A 114 2.01 -2.62 -1.47
C ALA A 114 1.38 -2.85 -0.07
N VAL A 115 1.64 -1.99 0.90
CA VAL A 115 1.10 -2.18 2.26
C VAL A 115 -0.41 -1.93 2.34
N ALA A 116 -0.96 -1.07 1.48
CA ALA A 116 -2.36 -0.66 1.54
C ALA A 116 -3.31 -1.57 0.77
N ILE A 117 -2.86 -2.24 -0.29
CA ILE A 117 -3.71 -3.07 -1.15
C ILE A 117 -3.54 -4.56 -0.77
N PRO A 118 -4.57 -5.20 -0.17
CA PRO A 118 -4.47 -6.60 0.27
C PRO A 118 -4.35 -7.57 -0.90
N SER A 119 -3.58 -8.64 -0.70
CA SER A 119 -3.29 -9.68 -1.70
C SER A 119 -4.55 -10.35 -2.30
N TRP A 120 -5.60 -10.51 -1.50
CA TRP A 120 -6.87 -11.11 -1.93
C TRP A 120 -7.76 -10.18 -2.75
N SER A 121 -7.49 -8.86 -2.75
CA SER A 121 -8.34 -7.86 -3.40
C SER A 121 -8.25 -7.92 -4.93
N MET A 122 -9.34 -7.55 -5.62
CA MET A 122 -9.31 -7.42 -7.09
C MET A 122 -8.28 -6.38 -7.54
N LEU A 123 -8.14 -5.30 -6.77
CA LEU A 123 -7.20 -4.23 -7.08
C LEU A 123 -5.75 -4.72 -7.05
N TYR A 124 -5.40 -5.61 -6.13
CA TYR A 124 -4.10 -6.26 -6.10
C TYR A 124 -3.81 -7.02 -7.38
N ARG A 125 -4.75 -7.86 -7.84
CA ARG A 125 -4.59 -8.65 -9.08
C ARG A 125 -4.39 -7.75 -10.28
N LEU A 126 -5.18 -6.69 -10.39
CA LEU A 126 -5.05 -5.69 -11.46
C LEU A 126 -3.69 -4.99 -11.42
N TYR A 127 -3.24 -4.58 -10.24
CA TYR A 127 -1.95 -3.91 -10.05
C TYR A 127 -0.77 -4.84 -10.37
N PHE A 128 -0.83 -6.09 -9.90
CA PHE A 128 0.19 -7.11 -10.15
C PHE A 128 0.29 -7.43 -11.65
N ASN A 129 -0.85 -7.62 -12.33
CA ASN A 129 -0.88 -7.86 -13.77
C ASN A 129 -0.28 -6.69 -14.56
N GLU A 130 -0.52 -5.45 -14.14
CA GLU A 130 0.11 -4.27 -14.77
C GLU A 130 1.63 -4.27 -14.55
N ILE A 131 2.13 -4.62 -13.36
CA ILE A 131 3.57 -4.78 -13.11
C ILE A 131 4.17 -5.87 -14.01
N GLU A 132 3.48 -7.00 -14.14
CA GLU A 132 3.91 -8.09 -15.02
C GLU A 132 3.95 -7.66 -16.49
N ALA A 133 2.92 -6.97 -16.98
CA ALA A 133 2.88 -6.43 -18.34
C ALA A 133 3.99 -5.41 -18.59
N GLN A 134 4.30 -4.56 -17.60
CA GLN A 134 5.43 -3.62 -17.67
C GLN A 134 6.78 -4.34 -17.70
N PHE A 135 6.91 -5.40 -16.91
CA PHE A 135 8.10 -6.24 -16.87
C PHE A 135 8.33 -6.96 -18.21
N LYS A 136 7.27 -7.49 -18.82
CA LYS A 136 7.29 -8.14 -20.14
C LYS A 136 7.39 -7.16 -21.32
N GLY A 137 7.20 -5.86 -21.07
CA GLY A 137 7.22 -4.81 -22.10
C GLY A 137 5.95 -4.72 -22.96
N GLU A 138 4.86 -5.35 -22.51
CA GLU A 138 3.54 -5.45 -23.15
C GLU A 138 2.59 -4.31 -22.76
N SER A 139 2.94 -3.51 -21.74
CA SER A 139 2.12 -2.36 -21.34
C SER A 139 2.15 -1.21 -22.35
N LEU A 140 0.98 -0.63 -22.60
CA LEU A 140 0.77 0.54 -23.49
C LEU A 140 1.44 1.82 -22.97
N THR A 141 1.73 1.90 -21.66
CA THR A 141 2.31 3.08 -21.00
C THR A 141 3.61 2.71 -20.28
N ARG A 142 4.74 2.67 -20.99
CA ARG A 142 6.01 2.21 -20.41
C ARG A 142 6.55 3.15 -19.34
N CYS A 143 6.76 2.61 -18.13
CA CYS A 143 7.31 3.36 -16.99
C CYS A 143 8.84 3.24 -16.85
N CYS A 144 9.50 2.34 -17.59
CA CYS A 144 10.96 2.22 -17.63
C CYS A 144 11.47 1.76 -19.01
N SER A 145 12.72 2.09 -19.33
CA SER A 145 13.41 1.68 -20.58
C SER A 145 14.39 0.50 -20.39
N CYS A 146 14.46 -0.10 -19.19
CA CYS A 146 15.48 -1.07 -18.80
C CYS A 146 15.59 -2.29 -19.74
N PHE A 147 14.48 -2.68 -20.37
CA PHE A 147 14.45 -3.79 -21.34
C PHE A 147 15.34 -3.56 -22.58
N ARG A 148 15.53 -2.32 -23.03
CA ARG A 148 16.34 -2.03 -24.24
C ARG A 148 17.84 -2.06 -24.00
N ASP A 149 18.27 -1.82 -22.76
CA ASP A 149 19.68 -1.65 -22.41
C ASP A 149 20.36 -2.95 -21.94
N GLY A 150 19.61 -4.04 -21.74
CA GLY A 150 20.14 -5.30 -21.20
C GLY A 150 20.74 -5.18 -19.79
N LYS A 151 20.54 -4.05 -19.11
CA LYS A 151 21.05 -3.79 -17.76
C LYS A 151 20.19 -4.52 -16.73
N GLU A 152 20.84 -5.14 -15.75
CA GLU A 152 20.18 -5.80 -14.63
C GLU A 152 19.14 -4.86 -13.98
N HIS A 153 17.95 -5.37 -13.70
CA HIS A 153 16.84 -4.62 -13.09
C HIS A 153 17.08 -4.23 -11.61
N LYS A 154 18.33 -4.21 -11.12
CA LYS A 154 18.64 -3.96 -9.71
C LYS A 154 18.18 -2.59 -9.19
N SER A 155 17.98 -1.61 -10.06
CA SER A 155 17.61 -0.23 -9.68
C SER A 155 16.46 0.35 -10.53
N CYS A 156 15.52 -0.49 -10.97
CA CYS A 156 14.36 -0.07 -11.76
C CYS A 156 13.11 0.12 -10.87
N LYS A 157 12.25 1.11 -11.20
CA LYS A 157 10.93 1.31 -10.54
C LYS A 157 10.08 0.04 -10.47
N ILE A 158 10.20 -0.86 -11.45
CA ILE A 158 9.53 -2.16 -11.46
C ILE A 158 10.09 -3.07 -10.37
N ALA A 159 11.42 -3.13 -10.23
CA ALA A 159 12.07 -3.99 -9.24
C ALA A 159 11.77 -3.53 -7.81
N GLU A 160 11.74 -2.21 -7.56
CA GLU A 160 11.33 -1.66 -6.27
C GLU A 160 9.88 -2.07 -5.92
N ARG A 161 8.96 -2.01 -6.89
CA ARG A 161 7.56 -2.44 -6.70
C ARG A 161 7.44 -3.93 -6.41
N VAL A 162 8.14 -4.77 -7.16
CA VAL A 162 8.20 -6.22 -6.91
C VAL A 162 8.77 -6.49 -5.52
N TRP A 163 9.82 -5.78 -5.12
CA TRP A 163 10.45 -5.94 -3.80
C TRP A 163 9.50 -5.52 -2.66
N CYS A 164 8.79 -4.39 -2.79
CA CYS A 164 7.78 -4.00 -1.82
C CYS A 164 6.66 -5.03 -1.70
N LEU A 165 6.15 -5.56 -2.82
CA LEU A 165 5.13 -6.62 -2.80
C LEU A 165 5.64 -7.88 -2.11
N TYR A 166 6.89 -8.28 -2.37
CA TYR A 166 7.51 -9.42 -1.70
C TYR A 166 7.60 -9.22 -0.19
N ILE A 167 8.04 -8.04 0.27
CA ILE A 167 8.14 -7.73 1.71
C ILE A 167 6.77 -7.78 2.39
N PHE A 168 5.77 -7.13 1.80
CA PHE A 168 4.46 -6.93 2.43
C PHE A 168 3.46 -8.06 2.22
N HIS A 169 3.69 -8.99 1.27
CA HIS A 169 2.76 -10.09 1.01
C HIS A 169 3.39 -11.49 1.11
N ILE A 170 4.72 -11.61 1.11
CA ILE A 170 5.40 -12.91 1.21
C ILE A 170 6.20 -12.98 2.51
N CYS A 171 7.18 -12.10 2.71
CA CYS A 171 8.04 -12.15 3.91
C CYS A 171 7.26 -12.07 5.21
N GLY A 172 6.30 -11.14 5.30
CA GLY A 172 5.59 -11.03 6.55
C GLY A 172 4.47 -12.06 6.76
N SER A 173 4.02 -12.72 5.70
CA SER A 173 3.22 -13.95 5.79
C SER A 173 4.02 -15.10 6.42
N HIS A 174 5.33 -15.19 6.12
CA HIS A 174 6.22 -16.19 6.72
C HIS A 174 6.51 -15.95 8.22
N ILE A 175 6.44 -14.70 8.69
CA ILE A 175 6.58 -14.38 10.12
C ILE A 175 5.36 -14.87 10.93
N MET A 176 4.22 -15.15 10.29
CA MET A 176 3.04 -15.78 10.93
C MET A 176 3.12 -17.31 11.02
N PHE A 177 3.78 -17.98 10.07
CA PHE A 177 3.82 -19.45 10.00
C PHE A 177 5.19 -20.07 10.37
N GLY A 178 6.21 -19.24 10.61
CA GLY A 178 7.58 -19.66 10.94
C GLY A 178 7.89 -19.63 12.43
N GLY A 179 7.14 -20.41 13.20
CA GLY A 179 7.39 -20.70 14.62
C GLY A 179 7.29 -22.19 14.93
N THR A 180 7.62 -23.04 13.96
CA THR A 180 7.95 -24.46 14.19
C THR A 180 8.78 -24.96 13.01
N ASN A 181 9.95 -25.53 13.36
CA ASN A 181 10.88 -26.30 12.54
C ASN A 181 12.01 -25.52 11.84
N ALA A 182 13.12 -25.35 12.57
CA ALA A 182 14.38 -26.06 12.33
C ALA A 182 15.23 -26.03 13.61
#